data_AF-A0A7V9Q6Y2-F1
#
_entry.id   AF-A0A7V9Q6Y2-F1
#
_cell.length_a   1.000
_cell.length_b   1.000
_cell.length_c   1.000
_cell.angle_alpha   90.00
_cell.angle_beta   90.00
_cell.angle_gamma   90.00
#
_symmetry.space_group_name_H-M   'P 1'
#
loop_
_entity.id
_entity.type
_entity.pdbx_description
1 polymer ?
#
loop_
_entity_poly.entity_id
_entity_poly.type
_entity_poly.pdbx_seq_one_letter_code
_entity_poly.pdbx_strand_id
1 'polypeptide(L)'
;AGGALETENTTIIGRMHAIKIELASNTIFLASFKAGESWPVSVGAKNAPVVADRVQEGCVRFSYVPPGSQVPRLFRCQPQDVENAARVRPVFNSVRYGDADYSQLSTHCAIEIKEGADDGAEMGAFHDLYQPQRVANLRARLDEYLRFGLEAGIFFAS
;
A
#
# COMPACT_ATOMS: atom_id res chain seq x y z
N ALA A 1 17.96 -7.96 -14.01
CA ALA A 1 16.93 -6.95 -13.76
C ALA A 1 15.61 -7.43 -14.36
N GLY A 2 14.48 -7.18 -13.69
CA GLY A 2 13.15 -7.37 -14.29
C GLY A 2 12.85 -6.35 -15.38
N GLY A 3 11.68 -6.44 -16.01
CA GLY A 3 11.25 -5.51 -17.07
C GLY A 3 10.93 -4.09 -16.56
N ALA A 4 10.31 -3.29 -17.43
CA ALA A 4 9.62 -2.07 -17.01
C ALA A 4 8.36 -2.45 -16.20
N LEU A 5 8.05 -1.65 -15.18
CA LEU A 5 6.87 -1.85 -14.34
C LEU A 5 5.93 -0.65 -14.47
N GLU A 6 4.67 -0.95 -14.74
CA GLU A 6 3.54 -0.05 -14.58
C GLU A 6 2.49 -0.75 -13.71
N THR A 7 1.96 -0.07 -12.71
CA THR A 7 1.06 -0.66 -11.73
C THR A 7 0.13 0.38 -11.12
N GLU A 8 -1.13 0.01 -10.98
CA GLU A 8 -2.17 0.82 -10.34
C GLU A 8 -2.99 -0.09 -9.42
N ASN A 9 -3.45 0.43 -8.28
CA ASN A 9 -4.39 -0.26 -7.40
C ASN A 9 -3.94 -1.70 -7.04
N THR A 10 -2.66 -1.87 -6.71
CA THR A 10 -2.02 -3.20 -6.63
C THR A 10 -1.22 -3.37 -5.35
N THR A 11 -1.15 -4.60 -4.84
CA THR A 11 -0.24 -4.99 -3.75
C THR A 11 0.81 -5.96 -4.28
N ILE A 12 2.08 -5.55 -4.22
CA ILE A 12 3.23 -6.37 -4.62
C ILE A 12 3.88 -6.92 -3.35
N ILE A 13 3.86 -8.25 -3.18
CA ILE A 13 4.44 -8.92 -2.03
C ILE A 13 5.78 -9.56 -2.42
N GLY A 14 6.82 -9.22 -1.65
CA GLY A 14 8.18 -9.70 -1.88
C GLY A 14 9.08 -8.65 -2.51
N ARG A 15 10.38 -8.94 -2.49
CA ARG A 15 11.41 -8.06 -3.03
C ARG A 15 11.25 -7.92 -4.55
N MET A 16 11.44 -6.71 -5.06
CA MET A 16 11.26 -6.41 -6.48
C MET A 16 12.45 -5.65 -7.07
N HIS A 17 12.85 -6.07 -8.28
CA HIS A 17 13.88 -5.39 -9.09
C HIS A 17 13.37 -5.18 -10.51
N ALA A 18 13.17 -3.92 -10.91
CA ALA A 18 12.78 -3.49 -12.25
C ALA A 18 13.90 -2.68 -12.93
N ILE A 19 13.93 -2.69 -14.27
CA ILE A 19 14.79 -1.75 -15.01
C ILE A 19 14.30 -0.32 -14.81
N LYS A 20 12.98 -0.12 -14.83
CA LYS A 20 12.31 1.17 -14.68
C LYS A 20 10.94 0.95 -14.06
N ILE A 21 10.50 1.89 -13.24
CA ILE A 21 9.10 1.98 -12.82
C ILE A 21 8.52 3.18 -13.57
N GLU A 22 7.70 2.94 -14.59
CA GLU A 22 7.12 4.00 -15.41
C GLU A 22 6.11 4.79 -14.59
N LEU A 23 5.18 4.07 -13.97
CA LEU A 23 4.21 4.59 -13.02
C LEU A 23 3.89 3.50 -11.98
N ALA A 24 3.88 3.89 -10.72
CA ALA A 24 3.21 3.14 -9.67
C ALA A 24 2.23 4.08 -8.95
N SER A 25 0.93 3.82 -9.07
CA SER A 25 -0.14 4.60 -8.44
C SER A 25 -0.91 3.73 -7.46
N ASN A 26 -1.30 4.27 -6.29
CA ASN A 26 -2.15 3.56 -5.31
C ASN A 26 -1.63 2.16 -4.96
N THR A 27 -0.31 1.96 -5.02
CA THR A 27 0.32 0.64 -4.97
C THR A 27 0.99 0.43 -3.61
N ILE A 28 0.88 -0.77 -3.05
CA ILE A 28 1.61 -1.17 -1.85
C ILE A 28 2.73 -2.10 -2.23
N PHE A 29 3.97 -1.68 -2.00
CA PHE A 29 5.13 -2.56 -2.08
C PHE A 29 5.41 -3.18 -0.69
N LEU A 30 4.93 -4.39 -0.45
CA LEU A 30 5.20 -5.13 0.78
C LEU A 30 6.50 -5.94 0.63
N ALA A 31 7.63 -5.27 0.87
CA ALA A 31 8.95 -5.88 0.78
C ALA A 31 9.82 -5.49 1.99
N SER A 32 10.63 -6.45 2.46
CA SER A 32 11.63 -6.22 3.51
C SER A 32 12.87 -7.10 3.29
N PHE A 33 13.94 -6.77 4.02
CA PHE A 33 15.08 -7.66 4.21
C PHE A 33 15.06 -8.21 5.62
N LYS A 34 15.38 -9.49 5.78
CA LYS A 34 15.86 -10.00 7.06
C LYS A 34 17.36 -9.73 7.19
N ALA A 35 17.83 -9.66 8.44
CA ALA A 35 19.27 -9.54 8.69
C ALA A 35 20.03 -10.69 8.02
N GLY A 36 21.05 -10.36 7.23
CA GLY A 36 21.86 -11.33 6.49
C GLY A 36 21.26 -11.78 5.14
N GLU A 37 20.05 -11.34 4.79
CA GLU A 37 19.54 -11.52 3.42
C GLU A 37 20.17 -10.50 2.48
N SER A 38 20.58 -10.96 1.30
CA SER A 38 21.00 -10.11 0.21
C SER A 38 20.25 -10.49 -1.06
N TRP A 39 20.30 -9.61 -2.06
CA TRP A 39 19.98 -10.04 -3.40
C TRP A 39 21.00 -11.07 -3.90
N PRO A 40 20.62 -11.94 -4.86
CA PRO A 40 21.58 -12.76 -5.58
C PRO A 40 22.64 -11.89 -6.25
N VAL A 41 23.85 -12.42 -6.39
CA VAL A 41 25.01 -11.70 -6.98
C VAL A 41 24.68 -11.10 -8.36
N SER A 42 23.77 -11.73 -9.12
CA SER A 42 23.30 -11.29 -10.44
C SER A 42 22.51 -9.97 -10.44
N VAL A 43 22.04 -9.48 -9.29
CA VAL A 43 21.26 -8.24 -9.13
C VAL A 43 22.13 -7.09 -8.62
N GLY A 44 23.40 -7.36 -8.29
CA GLY A 44 24.34 -6.39 -7.73
C GLY A 44 24.09 -6.11 -6.25
N ALA A 45 25.00 -5.35 -5.62
CA ALA A 45 25.01 -5.05 -4.18
C ALA A 45 23.92 -4.04 -3.74
N LYS A 46 22.71 -4.15 -4.28
CA LYS A 46 21.61 -3.22 -3.97
C LYS A 46 20.79 -3.73 -2.79
N ASN A 47 21.16 -3.39 -1.55
CA ASN A 47 20.40 -3.80 -0.36
C ASN A 47 19.13 -2.94 -0.14
N ALA A 48 18.24 -2.90 -1.13
CA ALA A 48 16.99 -2.13 -1.12
C ALA A 48 15.78 -3.04 -1.42
N PRO A 49 14.66 -2.98 -0.65
CA PRO A 49 13.56 -3.94 -0.79
C PRO A 49 12.88 -3.85 -2.16
N VAL A 50 12.79 -2.63 -2.69
CA VAL A 50 12.36 -2.32 -4.05
C VAL A 50 13.46 -1.56 -4.77
N VAL A 51 13.78 -2.00 -5.98
CA VAL A 51 14.85 -1.44 -6.81
C VAL A 51 14.35 -1.15 -8.22
N ALA A 52 14.61 0.08 -8.69
CA ALA A 52 14.63 0.45 -10.10
C ALA A 52 16.08 0.77 -10.52
N ASP A 53 16.49 0.36 -11.72
CA ASP A 53 17.80 0.74 -12.26
C ASP A 53 17.82 2.19 -12.75
N ARG A 54 16.70 2.67 -13.31
CA ARG A 54 16.52 4.04 -13.81
C ARG A 54 15.57 4.81 -12.89
N VAL A 55 16.14 5.56 -11.95
CA VAL A 55 15.37 6.38 -10.98
C VAL A 55 15.10 7.81 -11.48
N GLN A 56 15.82 8.24 -12.51
CA GLN A 56 15.60 9.54 -13.18
C GLN A 56 14.41 9.54 -14.14
N GLU A 57 13.76 8.38 -14.36
CA GLU A 57 12.60 8.24 -15.23
C GLU A 57 11.42 7.63 -14.47
N GLY A 58 10.22 8.14 -14.72
CA GLY A 58 8.98 7.63 -14.12
C GLY A 58 8.65 8.26 -12.77
N CYS A 59 7.64 7.70 -12.09
CA CYS A 59 7.11 8.24 -10.84
C CYS A 59 6.45 7.14 -10.00
N VAL A 60 6.58 7.25 -8.68
CA VAL A 60 5.73 6.50 -7.73
C VAL A 60 4.90 7.52 -6.98
N ARG A 61 3.57 7.33 -6.98
CA ARG A 61 2.63 8.30 -6.41
C ARG A 61 1.56 7.62 -5.57
N PHE A 62 1.11 8.30 -4.50
CA PHE A 62 0.00 7.83 -3.64
C PHE A 62 0.14 6.36 -3.23
N SER A 63 1.37 5.93 -2.99
CA SER A 63 1.74 4.52 -2.84
C SER A 63 2.51 4.31 -1.56
N TYR A 64 2.49 3.10 -1.01
CA TYR A 64 3.37 2.71 0.07
C TYR A 64 4.66 2.13 -0.49
N VAL A 65 5.80 2.75 -0.15
CA VAL A 65 7.13 2.31 -0.55
C VAL A 65 7.95 2.02 0.72
N PRO A 66 8.50 0.80 0.89
CA PRO A 66 9.21 0.45 2.11
C PRO A 66 10.50 1.28 2.22
N PRO A 67 10.87 1.74 3.43
CA PRO A 67 12.08 2.52 3.66
C PRO A 67 13.34 1.84 3.09
N GLY A 68 14.27 2.63 2.59
CA GLY A 68 15.52 2.15 1.97
C GLY A 68 15.37 1.66 0.52
N SER A 69 14.17 1.77 -0.07
CA SER A 69 13.95 1.46 -1.49
C SER A 69 14.65 2.46 -2.42
N GLN A 70 15.08 1.99 -3.59
CA GLN A 70 15.67 2.79 -4.66
C GLN A 70 14.68 2.83 -5.82
N VAL A 71 13.88 3.90 -5.87
CA VAL A 71 12.76 4.06 -6.82
C VAL A 71 12.81 5.46 -7.43
N PRO A 72 12.09 5.73 -8.54
CA PRO A 72 11.97 7.09 -9.04
C PRO A 72 11.24 8.01 -8.06
N ARG A 73 11.08 9.27 -8.46
CA ARG A 73 10.49 10.33 -7.62
C ARG A 73 9.21 9.86 -6.93
N LEU A 74 9.19 10.06 -5.61
CA LEU A 74 8.01 9.84 -4.78
C LEU A 74 7.11 11.08 -4.79
N PHE A 75 5.82 10.90 -4.98
CA PHE A 75 4.81 11.96 -4.88
C PHE A 75 3.68 11.53 -3.93
N ARG A 76 3.60 12.17 -2.76
CA ARG A 76 2.59 11.85 -1.72
C ARG A 76 2.54 10.37 -1.34
N CYS A 77 3.70 9.70 -1.38
CA CYS A 77 3.83 8.31 -0.95
C CYS A 77 3.96 8.22 0.58
N GLN A 78 3.71 7.02 1.09
CA GLN A 78 3.92 6.67 2.49
C GLN A 78 5.07 5.66 2.65
N PRO A 79 5.81 5.72 3.76
CA PRO A 79 5.81 6.82 4.72
C PRO A 79 6.45 8.09 4.12
N GLN A 80 6.04 9.28 4.57
CA GLN A 80 6.61 10.56 4.08
C GLN A 80 8.01 10.86 4.66
N ASP A 81 8.31 10.33 5.84
CA ASP A 81 9.58 10.48 6.54
C ASP A 81 9.93 9.21 7.32
N VAL A 82 11.17 9.15 7.83
CA VAL A 82 11.71 8.00 8.55
C VAL A 82 11.05 7.85 9.93
N GLU A 83 10.63 8.95 10.55
CA GLU A 83 10.03 8.95 11.88
C GLU A 83 8.66 8.26 11.89
N ASN A 84 7.86 8.51 10.86
CA ASN A 84 6.55 7.89 10.67
C ASN A 84 6.63 6.47 10.14
N ALA A 85 7.77 6.02 9.59
CA ALA A 85 7.90 4.71 8.95
C ALA A 85 7.57 3.52 9.86
N ALA A 86 7.77 3.65 11.18
CA ALA A 86 7.41 2.61 12.15
C ALA A 86 5.89 2.51 12.36
N ARG A 87 5.18 3.64 12.28
CA ARG A 87 3.73 3.76 12.53
C ARG A 87 2.93 3.55 11.24
N VAL A 88 3.33 4.21 10.16
CA VAL A 88 2.67 4.18 8.86
C VAL A 88 3.25 3.02 8.05
N ARG A 89 2.69 1.84 8.26
CA ARG A 89 3.03 0.62 7.54
C ARG A 89 1.76 -0.15 7.19
N PRO A 90 1.72 -0.86 6.06
CA PRO A 90 0.57 -1.66 5.69
C PRO A 90 0.41 -2.82 6.67
N VAL A 91 -0.82 -3.01 7.12
CA VAL A 91 -1.22 -4.15 7.96
C VAL A 91 -2.35 -4.84 7.23
N PHE A 92 -2.18 -6.13 6.97
CA PHE A 92 -3.15 -6.96 6.25
C PHE A 92 -3.83 -7.93 7.20
N ASN A 93 -5.05 -8.35 6.86
CA ASN A 93 -5.70 -9.46 7.57
C ASN A 93 -4.96 -10.77 7.29
N SER A 94 -4.64 -11.03 6.02
CA SER A 94 -3.73 -12.11 5.63
C SER A 94 -2.77 -11.71 4.52
N VAL A 95 -1.54 -12.24 4.60
CA VAL A 95 -0.53 -12.24 3.52
C VAL A 95 -0.23 -13.66 3.05
N ARG A 96 -1.04 -14.64 3.45
CA ARG A 96 -0.92 -16.02 3.03
C ARG A 96 -1.78 -16.26 1.81
N TYR A 97 -1.14 -16.65 0.72
CA TYR A 97 -1.85 -17.02 -0.50
C TYR A 97 -2.84 -18.17 -0.24
N GLY A 98 -4.08 -17.99 -0.71
CA GLY A 98 -5.17 -18.95 -0.53
C GLY A 98 -6.20 -18.55 0.53
N ASP A 99 -5.86 -17.62 1.44
CA ASP A 99 -6.84 -17.06 2.37
C ASP A 99 -7.81 -16.12 1.62
N ALA A 100 -9.07 -16.09 2.02
CA ALA A 100 -10.11 -15.31 1.33
C ALA A 100 -9.91 -13.79 1.43
N ASP A 101 -9.21 -13.35 2.49
CA ASP A 101 -8.82 -11.98 2.80
C ASP A 101 -7.36 -11.68 2.43
N TYR A 102 -6.76 -12.50 1.57
CA TYR A 102 -5.39 -12.32 1.11
C TYR A 102 -5.18 -10.93 0.51
N SER A 103 -4.20 -10.19 1.06
CA SER A 103 -3.87 -8.81 0.71
C SER A 103 -4.96 -7.77 1.02
N GLN A 104 -5.99 -8.13 1.78
CA GLN A 104 -6.95 -7.15 2.30
C GLN A 104 -6.32 -6.37 3.46
N LEU A 105 -6.41 -5.04 3.43
CA LEU A 105 -5.95 -4.22 4.54
C LEU A 105 -6.81 -4.45 5.78
N SER A 106 -6.14 -4.53 6.93
CA SER A 106 -6.81 -4.60 8.22
C SER A 106 -7.49 -3.29 8.56
N THR A 107 -8.61 -3.37 9.29
CA THR A 107 -9.30 -2.20 9.84
C THR A 107 -8.39 -1.38 10.77
N HIS A 108 -7.35 -1.99 11.34
CA HIS A 108 -6.34 -1.35 12.18
C HIS A 108 -5.15 -0.76 11.40
N CYS A 109 -5.13 -0.89 10.06
CA CYS A 109 -4.09 -0.28 9.24
C CYS A 109 -4.12 1.26 9.37
N ALA A 110 -2.96 1.88 9.22
CA ALA A 110 -2.79 3.32 9.30
C ALA A 110 -3.72 4.04 8.31
N ILE A 111 -4.34 5.14 8.75
CA ILE A 111 -5.31 5.89 7.95
C ILE A 111 -4.65 6.47 6.70
N GLU A 112 -3.37 6.82 6.78
CA GLU A 112 -2.58 7.32 5.67
C GLU A 112 -2.39 6.31 4.54
N ILE A 113 -2.70 5.03 4.77
CA ILE A 113 -2.71 3.98 3.75
C ILE A 113 -4.16 3.63 3.37
N LYS A 114 -5.07 3.54 4.35
CA LYS A 114 -6.48 3.25 4.11
C LYS A 114 -7.22 4.34 3.36
N GLU A 115 -6.79 5.60 3.45
CA GLU A 115 -7.38 6.76 2.78
C GLU A 115 -6.33 7.53 1.96
N GLY A 116 -5.22 6.86 1.62
CA GLY A 116 -4.04 7.49 1.06
C GLY A 116 -3.93 7.43 -0.46
N ALA A 117 -4.86 6.78 -1.15
CA ALA A 117 -4.91 6.79 -2.60
C ALA A 117 -5.19 8.21 -3.14
N ASP A 118 -4.98 8.42 -4.43
CA ASP A 118 -5.17 9.72 -5.09
C ASP A 118 -6.59 10.29 -4.98
N ASP A 119 -7.59 9.44 -4.84
CA ASP A 119 -9.01 9.76 -4.64
C ASP A 119 -9.50 9.57 -3.19
N GLY A 120 -8.58 9.33 -2.25
CA GLY A 120 -8.89 9.07 -0.85
C GLY A 120 -9.38 7.66 -0.54
N ALA A 121 -9.35 6.72 -1.50
CA ALA A 121 -9.56 5.30 -1.25
C ALA A 121 -8.35 4.66 -0.56
N GLU A 122 -8.45 3.35 -0.31
CA GLU A 122 -7.34 2.57 0.19
C GLU A 122 -6.29 2.31 -0.91
N MET A 123 -5.01 2.28 -0.53
CA MET A 123 -3.96 1.79 -1.41
C MET A 123 -4.03 0.26 -1.51
N GLY A 124 -3.56 -0.30 -2.61
CA GLY A 124 -3.38 -1.75 -2.80
C GLY A 124 -4.51 -2.41 -3.56
N ALA A 125 -4.49 -3.75 -3.56
CA ALA A 125 -5.36 -4.59 -4.39
C ALA A 125 -6.88 -4.43 -4.13
N PHE A 126 -7.26 -3.88 -2.99
CA PHE A 126 -8.67 -3.69 -2.59
C PHE A 126 -9.19 -2.27 -2.85
N HIS A 127 -8.37 -1.40 -3.45
CA HIS A 127 -8.71 -0.01 -3.75
C HIS A 127 -10.10 0.15 -4.39
N ASP A 128 -10.40 -0.64 -5.43
CA ASP A 128 -11.63 -0.51 -6.22
C ASP A 128 -12.91 -0.94 -5.47
N LEU A 129 -12.78 -1.43 -4.24
CA LEU A 129 -13.94 -1.64 -3.36
C LEU A 129 -14.40 -0.37 -2.65
N TYR A 130 -13.56 0.68 -2.64
CA TYR A 130 -13.86 1.98 -2.04
C TYR A 130 -14.36 1.87 -0.59
N GLN A 131 -13.73 0.98 0.20
CA GLN A 131 -14.17 0.70 1.56
C GLN A 131 -14.25 1.96 2.44
N PRO A 132 -13.28 2.89 2.42
CA PRO A 132 -13.38 4.12 3.19
C PRO A 132 -14.60 4.96 2.83
N GLN A 133 -14.85 5.14 1.53
CA GLN A 133 -15.98 5.92 1.03
C GLN A 133 -17.31 5.22 1.35
N ARG A 134 -17.38 3.89 1.24
CA ARG A 134 -18.58 3.12 1.61
C ARG A 134 -18.91 3.26 3.09
N VAL A 135 -17.90 3.18 3.95
CA VAL A 135 -18.07 3.36 5.40
C VAL A 135 -18.47 4.80 5.73
N ALA A 136 -17.83 5.79 5.11
CA ALA A 136 -18.17 7.21 5.29
C ALA A 136 -19.61 7.50 4.85
N ASN A 137 -20.01 7.00 3.68
CA ASN A 137 -21.38 7.14 3.17
C ASN A 137 -22.40 6.45 4.09
N LEU A 138 -22.09 5.26 4.61
CA LEU A 138 -22.97 4.56 5.53
C LEU A 138 -23.14 5.35 6.84
N ARG A 139 -22.05 5.88 7.42
CA ARG A 139 -22.11 6.75 8.61
C ARG A 139 -22.97 7.97 8.37
N ALA A 140 -22.76 8.68 7.27
CA ALA A 140 -23.55 9.86 6.94
C ALA A 140 -25.06 9.55 6.85
N ARG A 141 -25.43 8.39 6.29
CA ARG A 141 -26.84 7.96 6.22
C ARG A 141 -27.40 7.55 7.58
N LEU A 142 -26.60 6.92 8.44
CA LEU A 142 -27.03 6.64 9.80
C LEU A 142 -27.24 7.95 10.58
N ASP A 143 -26.33 8.90 10.50
CA ASP A 143 -26.47 10.19 11.17
C ASP A 143 -27.70 10.97 10.71
N GLU A 144 -28.04 10.89 9.41
CA GLU A 144 -29.18 11.59 8.81
C GLU A 144 -30.53 10.92 9.11
N TYR A 145 -30.58 9.58 9.11
CA TYR A 145 -31.85 8.83 9.11
C TYR A 145 -32.09 7.95 10.34
N LEU A 146 -31.13 7.83 11.26
CA LEU A 146 -31.33 7.06 12.49
C LEU A 146 -32.39 7.74 13.36
N ARG A 147 -33.40 6.96 13.76
CA ARG A 147 -34.48 7.49 14.58
C ARG A 147 -33.96 7.86 15.96
N PHE A 148 -34.53 8.91 16.53
CA PHE A 148 -34.25 9.32 17.90
C PHE A 148 -34.42 8.16 18.88
N GLY A 149 -33.46 8.02 19.81
CA GLY A 149 -33.43 6.96 20.82
C GLY A 149 -32.82 5.64 20.36
N LEU A 150 -32.30 5.56 19.12
CA LEU A 150 -31.52 4.40 18.63
C LEU A 150 -30.04 4.74 18.51
N GLU A 151 -29.19 3.73 18.64
CA GLU A 151 -27.75 3.78 18.40
C GLU A 151 -27.38 2.69 17.38
N ALA A 152 -26.50 3.02 16.43
CA ALA A 152 -26.07 2.10 15.37
C ALA A 152 -24.54 2.01 15.32
N GLY A 153 -24.04 0.79 15.15
CA GLY A 153 -22.61 0.50 14.96
C GLY A 153 -22.35 -0.18 13.61
N ILE A 154 -21.16 0.04 13.05
CA ILE A 154 -20.69 -0.64 11.84
C ILE A 154 -19.76 -1.79 12.27
N PHE A 155 -20.13 -3.01 11.89
CA PHE A 155 -19.36 -4.22 12.17
C PHE A 155 -18.90 -4.84 10.86
N PHE A 156 -17.62 -5.18 10.78
CA PHE A 156 -17.02 -5.85 9.63
C PHE A 156 -17.08 -7.36 9.83
N ALA A 157 -17.49 -8.11 8.81
CA ALA A 157 -17.46 -9.57 8.86
C ALA A 157 -16.01 -10.07 8.79
N SER A 158 -15.69 -11.05 9.64
CA SER A 158 -14.42 -11.78 9.68
C SER A 158 -14.51 -13.08 8.90
#